data_AF-A0A7G8UR69-F1
#
_entry.id   AF-A0A7G8UR69-F1
#
_cell.length_a   1.000
_cell.length_b   1.000
_cell.length_c   1.000
_cell.angle_alpha   90.00
_cell.angle_beta   90.00
_cell.angle_gamma   90.00
#
_symmetry.space_group_name_H-M   'P 1'
#
loop_
_entity.id
_entity.type
_entity.pdbx_description
1 polymer ?
#
loop_
_entity_poly.entity_id
_entity_poly.type
_entity_poly.pdbx_seq_one_letter_code
_entity_poly.pdbx_strand_id
1 'polypeptide(L)'
;MSSIQEQVLAAYEELDWLARRQLAIVSLARTDESLASLEELNIRFSIKQESIDSLLAGVEGYKGFSEPEVRSMMGCISSIQLAQQGLEERLNEWYSDDAETMRRVRVGQTTVRSYGGLNYNDAISYYIDEKK
;
A
#
# COMPACT_ATOMS: atom_id res chain seq x y z
N MET A 1 23.59 13.91 -21.16
CA MET A 1 23.69 12.80 -20.19
C MET A 1 23.37 13.39 -18.83
N SER A 2 22.40 12.84 -18.10
CA SER A 2 22.02 13.30 -16.77
C SER A 2 23.06 12.85 -15.74
N SER A 3 23.37 13.68 -14.74
CA SER A 3 24.35 13.35 -13.70
C SER A 3 23.85 12.23 -12.79
N ILE A 4 24.74 11.56 -12.05
CA ILE A 4 24.33 10.55 -11.06
C ILE A 4 23.48 11.21 -9.97
N GLN A 5 23.80 12.45 -9.60
CA GLN A 5 23.04 13.22 -8.60
C GLN A 5 21.60 13.47 -9.05
N GLU A 6 21.41 13.90 -10.30
CA GLU A 6 20.09 14.11 -10.89
C GLU A 6 19.28 12.81 -10.94
N GLN A 7 19.93 11.69 -11.29
CA GLN A 7 19.28 10.37 -11.34
C GLN A 7 18.84 9.90 -9.94
N VAL A 8 19.67 10.11 -8.91
CA VAL A 8 19.33 9.77 -7.53
C VAL A 8 18.19 10.62 -7.01
N LEU A 9 18.23 11.94 -7.24
CA LEU A 9 17.16 12.84 -6.81
C LEU A 9 15.82 12.48 -7.49
N ALA A 10 15.83 12.27 -8.81
CA ALA A 10 14.64 11.85 -9.56
C ALA A 10 14.10 10.50 -9.07
N ALA A 11 14.98 9.57 -8.69
CA ALA A 11 14.57 8.28 -8.15
C ALA A 11 13.88 8.42 -6.77
N TYR A 12 14.38 9.31 -5.89
CA TYR A 12 13.71 9.62 -4.62
C TYR A 12 12.36 10.31 -4.81
N GLU A 13 12.25 11.23 -5.77
CA GLU A 13 10.98 11.90 -6.09
C GLU A 13 9.93 10.92 -6.63
N GLU A 14 10.35 9.97 -7.48
CA GLU A 14 9.46 8.91 -7.97
C GLU A 14 9.04 7.96 -6.85
N LEU A 15 9.96 7.60 -5.95
CA LEU A 15 9.67 6.73 -4.81
C LEU A 15 8.67 7.39 -3.83
N ASP A 16 8.80 8.71 -3.61
CA ASP A 16 7.83 9.49 -2.83
C ASP A 16 6.45 9.52 -3.50
N TRP A 17 6.41 9.73 -4.82
CA TRP A 17 5.15 9.67 -5.57
C TRP A 17 4.47 8.30 -5.46
N LEU A 18 5.23 7.21 -5.57
CA LEU A 18 4.72 5.84 -5.43
C LEU A 18 4.13 5.59 -4.04
N ALA A 19 4.85 5.97 -2.97
CA ALA A 19 4.40 5.81 -1.59
C ALA A 19 3.07 6.55 -1.34
N ARG A 20 2.99 7.82 -1.78
CA ARG A 20 1.76 8.62 -1.65
C ARG A 20 0.61 8.03 -2.47
N ARG A 21 0.90 7.45 -3.63
CA ARG A 21 -0.12 6.81 -4.46
C ARG A 21 -0.66 5.55 -3.82
N GLN A 22 0.19 4.73 -3.21
CA GLN A 22 -0.23 3.56 -2.43
C GLN A 22 -1.14 3.99 -1.27
N LEU A 23 -0.73 4.99 -0.48
CA LEU A 23 -1.55 5.55 0.60
C LEU A 23 -2.91 6.05 0.10
N ALA A 24 -2.92 6.76 -1.03
CA ALA A 24 -4.16 7.27 -1.61
C ALA A 24 -5.13 6.15 -2.01
N ILE A 25 -4.63 5.01 -2.50
CA ILE A 25 -5.46 3.85 -2.86
C ILE A 25 -6.03 3.20 -1.60
N VAL A 26 -5.21 2.95 -0.57
CA VAL A 26 -5.72 2.32 0.67
C VAL A 26 -6.64 3.22 1.49
N SER A 27 -6.61 4.53 1.23
CA SER A 27 -7.54 5.48 1.83
C SER A 27 -8.95 5.43 1.20
N LEU A 28 -9.12 4.70 0.09
CA LEU A 28 -10.41 4.47 -0.55
C LEU A 28 -11.04 3.15 -0.06
N ALA A 29 -12.23 2.83 -0.56
CA ALA A 29 -12.86 1.55 -0.31
C ALA A 29 -12.03 0.41 -0.94
N ARG A 30 -11.92 -0.71 -0.22
CA ARG A 30 -11.23 -1.90 -0.72
C ARG A 30 -12.02 -2.56 -1.85
N THR A 31 -11.37 -2.70 -3.00
CA THR A 31 -11.86 -3.42 -4.19
C THR A 31 -10.75 -4.32 -4.77
N ASP A 32 -11.11 -5.29 -5.61
CA ASP A 32 -10.11 -6.12 -6.30
C ASP A 32 -9.17 -5.28 -7.18
N GLU A 33 -9.71 -4.24 -7.82
CA GLU A 33 -8.92 -3.27 -8.60
C GLU A 33 -7.92 -2.49 -7.73
N SER A 34 -8.33 -2.12 -6.51
CA SER A 34 -7.43 -1.45 -5.56
C SER A 34 -6.29 -2.36 -5.12
N LEU A 35 -6.54 -3.65 -4.91
CA LEU A 35 -5.51 -4.64 -4.56
C LEU A 35 -4.54 -4.87 -5.71
N ALA A 36 -5.04 -5.08 -6.93
CA ALA A 36 -4.20 -5.25 -8.11
C ALA A 36 -3.32 -4.02 -8.36
N SER A 37 -3.89 -2.82 -8.20
CA SER A 37 -3.14 -1.56 -8.31
C SER A 37 -2.06 -1.43 -7.22
N LEU A 38 -2.34 -1.85 -5.99
CA LEU A 38 -1.36 -1.84 -4.91
C LEU A 38 -0.21 -2.81 -5.16
N GLU A 39 -0.50 -4.00 -5.68
CA GLU A 39 0.53 -4.99 -6.06
C GLU A 39 1.45 -4.44 -7.15
N GLU A 40 0.88 -3.84 -8.21
CA GLU A 40 1.67 -3.21 -9.28
C GLU A 40 2.57 -2.09 -8.73
N LEU A 41 2.00 -1.20 -7.91
CA LEU A 41 2.76 -0.11 -7.30
C LEU A 41 3.84 -0.62 -6.35
N ASN A 42 3.60 -1.72 -5.63
CA ASN A 42 4.58 -2.31 -4.73
C ASN A 42 5.78 -2.90 -5.51
N ILE A 43 5.52 -3.56 -6.64
CA ILE A 43 6.60 -4.04 -7.53
C ILE A 43 7.43 -2.86 -8.03
N ARG A 44 6.78 -1.79 -8.50
CA ARG A 44 7.47 -0.58 -8.97
C ARG A 44 8.28 0.10 -7.86
N PHE A 45 7.72 0.16 -6.64
CA PHE A 45 8.38 0.71 -5.46
C PHE A 45 9.67 -0.05 -5.17
N SER A 46 9.62 -1.39 -5.11
CA SER A 46 10.80 -2.22 -4.87
C SER A 46 11.88 -2.04 -5.94
N ILE A 47 11.50 -2.03 -7.22
CA ILE A 47 12.45 -1.80 -8.34
C ILE A 47 13.13 -0.43 -8.19
N LYS A 48 12.38 0.60 -7.79
CA LYS A 48 12.94 1.95 -7.62
C LYS A 48 13.85 2.04 -6.41
N GLN A 49 13.52 1.37 -5.31
CA GLN A 49 14.38 1.29 -4.14
C GLN A 49 15.72 0.61 -4.48
N GLU A 50 15.68 -0.53 -5.17
CA GLU A 50 16.90 -1.22 -5.64
C GLU A 50 17.72 -0.33 -6.60
N SER A 51 17.06 0.46 -7.44
CA SER A 51 17.74 1.41 -8.33
C SER A 51 18.47 2.50 -7.56
N ILE A 52 17.90 3.01 -6.46
CA ILE A 52 18.56 4.00 -5.59
C ILE A 52 19.78 3.37 -4.93
N ASP A 53 19.63 2.16 -4.37
CA ASP A 53 20.72 1.42 -3.73
C ASP A 53 21.87 1.17 -4.71
N SER A 54 21.56 0.84 -5.96
CA SER A 54 22.53 0.65 -7.04
C SER A 54 23.23 1.95 -7.45
N LEU A 55 22.49 3.05 -7.59
CA LEU A 55 23.07 4.37 -7.93
C LEU A 55 23.98 4.91 -6.83
N LEU A 56 23.66 4.61 -5.57
CA LEU A 56 24.46 4.98 -4.41
C LEU A 56 25.59 3.98 -4.12
N ALA A 57 25.64 2.84 -4.81
CA ALA A 57 26.70 1.84 -4.64
C ALA A 57 28.06 2.44 -5.03
N GLY A 58 28.88 2.71 -4.03
CA GLY A 58 30.20 3.34 -4.21
C GLY A 58 30.21 4.86 -3.99
N VAL A 59 29.07 5.47 -3.66
CA VAL A 59 29.02 6.84 -3.15
C VAL A 59 29.16 6.80 -1.62
N GLU A 60 30.21 7.41 -1.09
CA GLU A 60 30.37 7.58 0.36
C GLU A 60 29.35 8.62 0.88
N GLY A 61 28.17 8.16 1.29
CA GLY A 61 27.11 9.01 1.81
C GLY A 61 26.54 9.94 0.72
N TYR A 62 26.42 11.24 1.02
CA TYR A 62 25.97 12.27 0.08
C TYR A 62 27.11 13.09 -0.51
N LYS A 63 28.32 12.54 -0.55
CA LYS A 63 29.49 13.22 -1.10
C LYS A 63 29.29 13.48 -2.59
N GLY A 64 29.38 14.75 -2.99
CA GLY A 64 29.13 15.19 -4.37
C GLY A 64 27.71 15.71 -4.62
N PHE A 65 26.83 15.68 -3.61
CA PHE A 65 25.56 16.40 -3.63
C PHE A 65 25.70 17.77 -2.97
N SER A 66 25.01 18.76 -3.51
CA SER A 66 24.85 20.08 -2.92
C SER A 66 23.89 20.04 -1.73
N GLU A 67 24.02 21.00 -0.82
CA GLU A 67 23.14 21.09 0.35
C GLU A 67 21.64 21.15 -0.03
N PRO A 68 21.21 21.88 -1.08
CA PRO A 68 19.82 21.83 -1.53
C PRO A 68 19.36 20.45 -1.98
N GLU A 69 20.19 19.69 -2.71
CA GLU A 69 19.85 18.34 -3.18
C GLU A 69 19.69 17.38 -2.00
N VAL A 70 20.61 17.44 -1.02
CA VAL A 70 20.52 16.64 0.21
C VAL A 70 19.24 16.96 0.98
N ARG A 71 18.89 18.25 1.10
CA ARG A 71 17.65 18.68 1.76
C ARG A 71 16.41 18.15 1.04
N SER A 72 16.38 18.19 -0.30
CA SER A 72 15.28 17.63 -1.09
C SER A 72 15.15 16.11 -0.91
N MET A 73 16.27 15.37 -0.94
CA MET A 73 16.26 13.92 -0.67
C MET A 73 15.74 13.60 0.73
N MET A 74 16.18 14.33 1.75
CA MET A 74 15.69 14.17 3.13
C MET A 74 14.18 14.47 3.24
N GLY A 75 13.69 15.48 2.49
CA GLY A 75 12.26 15.76 2.39
C GLY A 75 11.47 14.60 1.78
N CYS A 76 11.98 14.00 0.70
CA CYS A 76 11.38 12.81 0.08
C CYS A 76 11.35 11.64 1.06
N ILE A 77 12.47 11.35 1.74
CA ILE A 77 12.59 10.27 2.72
C ILE A 77 11.57 10.44 3.85
N SER A 78 11.48 11.64 4.45
CA SER A 78 10.53 11.90 5.52
C SER A 78 9.08 11.74 5.05
N SER A 79 8.77 12.17 3.83
CA SER A 79 7.45 12.02 3.23
C SER A 79 7.10 10.55 2.97
N ILE A 80 8.04 9.75 2.45
CA ILE A 80 7.88 8.31 2.24
C ILE A 80 7.60 7.61 3.57
N GLN A 81 8.34 7.92 4.63
CA GLN A 81 8.15 7.32 5.95
C GLN A 81 6.73 7.60 6.50
N LEU A 82 6.26 8.85 6.40
CA LEU A 82 4.90 9.21 6.80
C LEU A 82 3.84 8.49 5.96
N ALA A 83 4.06 8.38 4.65
CA ALA A 83 3.14 7.68 3.76
C ALA A 83 3.08 6.18 4.04
N GLN A 84 4.22 5.55 4.34
CA GLN A 84 4.30 4.13 4.70
C GLN A 84 3.67 3.84 6.05
N GLN A 85 3.84 4.72 7.04
CA GLN A 85 3.14 4.59 8.32
C GLN A 85 1.62 4.65 8.13
N GLY A 86 1.12 5.64 7.39
CA GLY A 86 -0.31 5.73 7.08
C GLY A 86 -0.82 4.54 6.26
N LEU A 87 0.01 4.01 5.36
CA LEU A 87 -0.31 2.82 4.57
C LEU A 87 -0.50 1.60 5.47
N GLU A 88 0.40 1.39 6.42
CA GLU A 88 0.32 0.30 7.39
C GLU A 88 -0.93 0.42 8.27
N GLU A 89 -1.22 1.62 8.79
CA GLU A 89 -2.43 1.90 9.57
C GLU A 89 -3.71 1.54 8.78
N ARG A 90 -3.81 1.98 7.52
CA ARG A 90 -4.97 1.70 6.66
C ARG A 90 -5.11 0.24 6.24
N LEU A 91 -4.00 -0.42 5.93
CA LEU A 91 -4.02 -1.85 5.64
C LEU A 91 -4.51 -2.65 6.85
N ASN A 92 -4.05 -2.28 8.05
CA ASN A 92 -4.53 -2.91 9.29
C ASN A 92 -6.04 -2.73 9.49
N GLU A 93 -6.59 -1.55 9.17
CA GLU A 93 -8.04 -1.31 9.18
C GLU A 93 -8.78 -2.24 8.20
N TRP A 94 -8.32 -2.31 6.94
CA TRP A 94 -8.91 -3.20 5.93
C TRP A 94 -8.96 -4.67 6.39
N TYR A 95 -7.86 -5.17 6.96
CA TYR A 95 -7.79 -6.56 7.45
C TYR A 95 -8.60 -6.79 8.73
N SER A 96 -8.72 -5.78 9.60
CA SER A 96 -9.56 -5.85 10.80
C SER A 96 -11.05 -5.94 10.43
N ASP A 97 -11.50 -5.09 9.51
CA ASP A 97 -12.88 -5.08 9.01
C ASP A 97 -13.24 -6.41 8.34
N ASP A 98 -12.32 -6.98 7.57
CA ASP A 98 -12.45 -8.31 6.98
C ASP A 98 -12.59 -9.42 8.02
N ALA A 99 -11.73 -9.41 9.04
CA ALA A 99 -11.75 -10.40 10.11
C ALA A 99 -13.06 -10.33 10.92
N GLU A 100 -13.55 -9.12 11.17
CA GLU A 100 -14.85 -8.91 11.81
C GLU A 100 -16.01 -9.37 10.91
N THR A 101 -15.96 -9.05 9.62
CA THR A 101 -16.95 -9.49 8.63
C THR A 101 -17.01 -11.02 8.57
N MET A 102 -15.87 -11.69 8.47
CA MET A 102 -15.77 -13.15 8.48
C MET A 102 -16.28 -13.76 9.79
N ARG A 103 -16.03 -13.10 10.94
CA ARG A 103 -16.58 -13.52 12.23
C ARG A 103 -18.11 -13.42 12.24
N ARG A 104 -18.68 -12.33 11.74
CA ARG A 104 -20.14 -12.14 11.65
C ARG A 104 -20.79 -13.17 10.72
N VAL A 105 -20.20 -13.42 9.55
CA VAL A 105 -20.66 -14.47 8.62
C VAL A 105 -20.62 -15.85 9.28
N ARG A 106 -19.52 -16.20 9.98
CA ARG A 106 -19.41 -17.49 10.67
C ARG A 106 -20.42 -17.64 11.80
N VAL A 107 -20.68 -16.57 12.56
CA VAL A 107 -21.71 -16.56 13.61
C VAL A 107 -23.08 -16.76 12.96
N GLY A 108 -23.41 -15.99 11.93
CA GLY A 108 -24.66 -16.13 11.16
C GLY A 108 -24.85 -17.54 10.58
N GLN A 109 -23.80 -18.13 10.00
CA GLN A 109 -23.80 -19.52 9.52
C GLN A 109 -24.08 -20.52 10.65
N THR A 110 -23.47 -20.34 11.82
CA THR A 110 -23.67 -21.21 12.99
C THR A 110 -25.07 -21.08 13.56
N THR A 111 -25.61 -19.86 13.59
CA THR A 111 -26.99 -19.55 13.99
C THR A 111 -27.98 -20.20 13.02
N VAL A 112 -27.86 -20.00 11.72
CA VAL A 112 -28.75 -20.61 10.71
C VAL A 112 -28.71 -22.15 10.77
N ARG A 113 -27.52 -22.73 10.98
CA ARG A 113 -27.34 -24.18 11.10
C ARG A 113 -27.95 -24.75 12.39
N SER A 114 -27.98 -23.98 13.48
CA SER A 114 -28.59 -24.40 14.75
C SER A 114 -30.12 -24.25 14.77
N TYR A 115 -30.69 -23.38 13.93
CA TYR A 115 -32.16 -23.26 13.75
C TYR A 115 -32.74 -24.24 12.70
N GLY A 116 -31.94 -25.14 12.13
CA GLY A 116 -32.44 -26.31 11.41
C GLY A 116 -32.96 -26.09 9.99
N GLY A 117 -32.69 -24.95 9.35
CA GLY A 117 -33.15 -24.76 7.97
C GLY A 117 -32.52 -23.55 7.29
N LEU A 118 -31.74 -23.81 6.24
CA LEU A 118 -31.73 -23.15 4.93
C LEU A 118 -30.48 -23.61 4.15
N ASN A 119 -30.60 -23.80 2.84
CA ASN A 119 -29.52 -24.30 1.99
C ASN A 119 -28.42 -23.24 1.83
N TYR A 120 -27.17 -23.69 1.70
CA TYR A 120 -25.94 -22.88 1.63
C TYR A 120 -25.99 -21.66 0.70
N ASN A 121 -26.81 -21.70 -0.36
CA ASN A 121 -26.90 -20.64 -1.37
C ASN A 121 -27.67 -19.39 -0.89
N ASP A 122 -28.56 -19.52 0.10
CA ASP A 122 -29.42 -18.41 0.55
C ASP A 122 -28.67 -17.42 1.46
N ALA A 123 -27.72 -17.91 2.27
CA ALA A 123 -26.91 -17.08 3.15
C ALA A 123 -25.85 -16.24 2.40
N ILE A 124 -25.32 -16.79 1.29
CA ILE A 124 -24.39 -16.06 0.40
C ILE A 124 -25.17 -15.00 -0.39
N SER A 125 -26.40 -15.29 -0.80
CA SER A 125 -27.26 -14.34 -1.52
C SER A 125 -27.62 -13.11 -0.68
N TYR A 126 -27.92 -13.30 0.61
CA TYR A 126 -28.18 -12.18 1.53
C TYR A 126 -26.98 -11.23 1.69
N TYR A 127 -25.75 -11.77 1.66
CA TYR A 127 -24.51 -10.99 1.76
C TYR A 127 -24.19 -10.20 0.49
N ILE A 128 -24.53 -10.74 -0.69
CA ILE A 128 -24.37 -10.04 -1.98
C ILE A 128 -25.39 -8.88 -2.09
N ASP A 129 -26.60 -9.05 -1.55
CA ASP A 129 -27.63 -8.02 -1.56
C ASP A 129 -27.38 -6.89 -0.54
N GLU A 130 -26.66 -7.12 0.57
CA GLU A 130 -26.30 -6.05 1.53
C GLU A 130 -25.19 -5.10 1.01
N LYS A 131 -24.47 -5.52 -0.04
CA LYS A 131 -23.34 -4.77 -0.65
C LYS A 131 -23.72 -4.03 -1.95
N LYS A 132 -25.00 -4.06 -2.38
CA LYS A 132 -25.54 -3.24 -3.49
C LYS A 132 -26.17 -1.96 -2.97
#